data_AF-A0A5J6PAU1-F1
#
_entry.id   AF-A0A5J6PAU1-F1
#
_cell.length_a   1.000
_cell.length_b   1.000
_cell.length_c   1.000
_cell.angle_alpha   90.00
_cell.angle_beta   90.00
_cell.angle_gamma   90.00
#
_symmetry.space_group_name_H-M   'P 1'
#
loop_
_entity.id
_entity.type
_entity.pdbx_description
1 polymer ?
#
loop_
_entity_poly.entity_id
_entity_poly.type
_entity_poly.pdbx_seq_one_letter_code
_entity_poly.pdbx_strand_id
1 'polypeptide(L)'
;MKSFKTLLAGGAIALASMSSQAALLSINFSTDPNAEADFLSSLVGAKATETFNGLGGAYESIGAGDQNKWENRSSVFNTAVGTFELITAGQTTGNPHNDQLMIESRRTGEFGRQSLASGTKDYWLDSNDAELVTWTFGAPLTGSFNAFGFYIADATDQGATLTLKFTNGTSTQVVIPAFNTNGNVGYVTIKSDVNVLGGVLEFINSNNHDGWGIDDVTVGTVPEPSTLLLMGLGLLGLGAARRRNAAQ
;
A
#
# COMPACT_ATOMS: atom_id res chain seq x y z
N MET A 1 -49.70 -3.05 -59.30
CA MET A 1 -48.35 -2.58 -58.90
C MET A 1 -48.39 -2.19 -57.42
N LYS A 2 -47.82 -2.99 -56.53
CA LYS A 2 -47.68 -2.70 -55.09
C LYS A 2 -46.19 -2.56 -54.80
N SER A 3 -45.75 -1.41 -54.29
CA SER A 3 -44.34 -1.17 -53.95
C SER A 3 -44.01 -1.82 -52.61
N PHE A 4 -43.03 -2.72 -52.61
CA PHE A 4 -42.37 -3.20 -51.40
C PHE A 4 -41.50 -2.08 -50.82
N LYS A 5 -41.82 -1.62 -49.62
CA LYS A 5 -40.91 -0.79 -48.80
C LYS A 5 -40.18 -1.73 -47.85
N THR A 6 -38.93 -2.02 -48.16
CA THR A 6 -38.03 -2.83 -47.32
C THR A 6 -37.48 -1.92 -46.21
N LEU A 7 -37.89 -2.14 -44.96
CA LEU A 7 -37.30 -1.49 -43.80
C LEU A 7 -36.01 -2.24 -43.45
N LEU A 8 -34.84 -1.64 -43.71
CA LEU A 8 -33.57 -2.15 -43.19
C LEU A 8 -33.50 -1.86 -41.68
N ALA A 9 -33.73 -2.87 -40.86
CA ALA A 9 -33.36 -2.86 -39.45
C ALA A 9 -31.85 -3.19 -39.33
N GLY A 10 -31.01 -2.15 -39.36
CA GLY A 10 -29.58 -2.27 -39.09
C GLY A 10 -29.33 -2.48 -37.60
N GLY A 11 -29.20 -3.75 -37.18
CA GLY A 11 -28.75 -4.09 -35.83
C GLY A 11 -27.26 -3.88 -35.68
N ALA A 12 -26.85 -2.74 -35.11
CA ALA A 12 -25.48 -2.54 -34.66
C ALA A 12 -25.26 -3.34 -33.37
N ILE A 13 -24.67 -4.52 -33.50
CA ILE A 13 -24.11 -5.27 -32.37
C ILE A 13 -22.80 -4.58 -31.99
N ALA A 14 -22.85 -3.74 -30.95
CA ALA A 14 -21.64 -3.24 -30.31
C ALA A 14 -21.03 -4.41 -29.52
N LEU A 15 -20.09 -5.12 -30.14
CA LEU A 15 -19.16 -5.98 -29.42
C LEU A 15 -18.28 -5.06 -28.57
N ALA A 16 -18.63 -4.90 -27.29
CA ALA A 16 -17.71 -4.31 -26.33
C ALA A 16 -16.55 -5.29 -26.16
N SER A 17 -15.46 -5.03 -26.88
CA SER A 17 -14.17 -5.68 -26.60
C SER A 17 -13.83 -5.39 -25.13
N MET A 18 -13.82 -6.42 -24.29
CA MET A 18 -13.30 -6.31 -22.93
C MET A 18 -11.79 -6.14 -23.05
N SER A 19 -11.33 -4.91 -23.26
CA SER A 19 -9.94 -4.56 -23.01
C SER A 19 -9.69 -4.78 -21.53
N SER A 20 -8.76 -5.67 -21.20
CA SER A 20 -8.17 -5.74 -19.86
C SER A 20 -7.57 -4.36 -19.59
N GLN A 21 -8.31 -3.53 -18.87
CA GLN A 21 -7.82 -2.23 -18.43
C GLN A 21 -6.88 -2.50 -17.26
N ALA A 22 -5.70 -1.89 -17.29
CA ALA A 22 -4.78 -1.95 -16.16
C ALA A 22 -5.47 -1.40 -14.91
N ALA A 23 -5.19 -2.01 -13.75
CA ALA A 23 -5.70 -1.53 -12.48
C ALA A 23 -5.36 -0.04 -12.29
N LEU A 24 -6.36 0.77 -11.97
CA LEU A 24 -6.16 2.16 -11.59
C LEU A 24 -5.74 2.19 -10.13
N LEU A 25 -4.45 2.44 -9.92
CA LEU A 25 -3.84 2.60 -8.60
C LEU A 25 -3.67 4.09 -8.30
N SER A 26 -4.25 4.52 -7.18
CA SER A 26 -3.99 5.82 -6.57
C SER A 26 -3.07 5.60 -5.38
N ILE A 27 -1.88 6.21 -5.42
CA ILE A 27 -0.96 6.25 -4.28
C ILE A 27 -0.82 7.71 -3.84
N ASN A 28 -1.10 7.97 -2.57
CA ASN A 28 -1.00 9.28 -1.96
C ASN A 28 -0.06 9.23 -0.76
N PHE A 29 0.68 10.31 -0.59
CA PHE A 29 1.46 10.58 0.61
C PHE A 29 0.97 11.90 1.20
N SER A 30 0.78 11.94 2.52
CA SER A 30 0.32 13.12 3.23
C SER A 30 1.03 13.27 4.57
N THR A 31 1.36 14.51 4.94
CA THR A 31 1.82 14.87 6.29
C THR A 31 0.70 15.53 7.11
N ASP A 32 -0.54 15.51 6.62
CA ASP A 32 -1.70 15.99 7.37
C ASP A 32 -1.92 15.07 8.58
N PRO A 33 -2.05 15.61 9.81
CA PRO A 33 -2.31 14.79 11.00
C PRO A 33 -3.63 14.01 10.93
N ASN A 34 -4.55 14.35 10.04
CA ASN A 34 -5.81 13.64 9.84
C ASN A 34 -5.76 12.60 8.71
N ALA A 35 -4.61 12.43 8.03
CA ALA A 35 -4.53 11.58 6.83
C ALA A 35 -4.97 10.13 7.08
N GLU A 36 -4.61 9.55 8.23
CA GLU A 36 -5.08 8.22 8.62
C GLU A 36 -6.60 8.22 8.86
N ALA A 37 -7.11 9.17 9.63
CA ALA A 37 -8.55 9.27 9.91
C ALA A 37 -9.37 9.42 8.62
N ASP A 38 -8.88 10.23 7.67
CA ASP A 38 -9.47 10.40 6.35
C ASP A 38 -9.44 9.09 5.56
N PHE A 39 -8.32 8.36 5.58
CA PHE A 39 -8.21 7.04 4.97
C PHE A 39 -9.23 6.06 5.56
N LEU A 40 -9.25 5.92 6.89
CA LEU A 40 -10.16 5.02 7.60
C LEU A 40 -11.62 5.37 7.32
N SER A 41 -11.97 6.66 7.25
CA SER A 41 -13.32 7.12 6.91
C SER A 41 -13.76 6.75 5.48
N SER A 42 -12.80 6.55 4.59
CA SER A 42 -13.07 6.16 3.20
C SER A 42 -13.31 4.66 3.01
N LEU A 43 -12.99 3.85 4.03
CA LEU A 43 -13.20 2.41 4.00
C LEU A 43 -14.66 2.07 4.32
N VAL A 44 -15.19 1.06 3.62
CA VAL A 44 -16.43 0.38 4.05
C VAL A 44 -16.20 -0.39 5.35
N GLY A 45 -14.94 -0.76 5.60
CA GLY A 45 -14.46 -1.34 6.85
C GLY A 45 -12.99 -1.76 6.74
N ALA A 46 -12.27 -1.71 7.86
CA ALA A 46 -10.95 -2.31 7.98
C ALA A 46 -11.06 -3.83 7.97
N LYS A 47 -10.13 -4.48 7.28
CA LYS A 47 -10.06 -5.92 7.13
C LYS A 47 -9.02 -6.55 8.06
N ALA A 48 -7.88 -5.90 8.17
CA ALA A 48 -6.81 -6.26 9.07
C ALA A 48 -6.01 -5.00 9.41
N THR A 49 -5.42 -5.00 10.59
CA THR A 49 -4.51 -3.97 11.06
C THR A 49 -3.26 -4.63 11.63
N GLU A 50 -2.11 -3.97 11.51
CA GLU A 50 -0.85 -4.39 12.12
C GLU A 50 -0.16 -3.18 12.72
N THR A 51 0.13 -3.26 14.02
CA THR A 51 0.79 -2.22 14.81
C THR A 51 2.17 -2.67 15.30
N PHE A 52 2.63 -3.84 14.84
CA PHE A 52 3.87 -4.54 15.20
C PHE A 52 4.07 -4.84 16.70
N ASN A 53 3.14 -4.41 17.54
CA ASN A 53 3.16 -4.56 18.99
C ASN A 53 3.17 -6.01 19.47
N GLY A 54 2.66 -6.93 18.65
CA GLY A 54 2.72 -8.38 18.91
C GLY A 54 4.05 -9.04 18.55
N LEU A 55 4.96 -8.32 17.85
CA LEU A 55 6.22 -8.87 17.33
C LEU A 55 7.44 -8.50 18.17
N GLY A 56 7.32 -7.57 19.12
CA GLY A 56 8.44 -7.25 20.01
C GLY A 56 8.76 -8.38 20.99
N GLY A 57 10.02 -8.46 21.36
CA GLY A 57 10.57 -9.49 22.23
C GLY A 57 11.21 -8.91 23.50
N ALA A 58 12.25 -9.58 23.98
CA ALA A 58 13.11 -9.03 25.02
C ALA A 58 14.11 -8.08 24.37
N TYR A 59 14.39 -6.94 25.01
CA TYR A 59 15.48 -6.06 24.63
C TYR A 59 16.76 -6.84 24.42
N GLU A 60 17.32 -6.73 23.23
CA GLU A 60 18.60 -7.32 22.88
C GLU A 60 19.60 -6.21 22.54
N SER A 61 20.85 -6.42 22.94
CA SER A 61 21.92 -5.52 22.57
C SER A 61 23.27 -6.22 22.55
N ILE A 62 24.08 -5.89 21.55
CA ILE A 62 25.45 -6.41 21.37
C ILE A 62 26.52 -5.33 21.52
N GLY A 63 26.14 -4.12 21.94
CA GLY A 63 27.07 -3.01 22.15
C GLY A 63 26.36 -1.66 22.27
N ALA A 64 27.14 -0.59 22.39
CA ALA A 64 26.62 0.76 22.61
C ALA A 64 26.19 1.50 21.33
N GLY A 65 26.43 0.92 20.14
CA GLY A 65 26.02 1.51 18.86
C GLY A 65 24.50 1.49 18.68
N ASP A 66 23.97 2.42 17.90
CA ASP A 66 22.53 2.53 17.67
C ASP A 66 21.96 1.27 17.00
N GLN A 67 22.66 0.77 15.96
CA GLN A 67 22.33 -0.48 15.25
C GLN A 67 22.62 -1.77 16.02
N ASN A 68 23.04 -1.66 17.29
CA ASN A 68 23.35 -2.79 18.14
C ASN A 68 22.26 -3.06 19.19
N LYS A 69 21.03 -2.55 18.97
CA LYS A 69 19.89 -2.67 19.88
C LYS A 69 18.63 -2.95 19.06
N TRP A 70 17.75 -3.83 19.53
CA TRP A 70 16.45 -4.13 18.91
C TRP A 70 15.51 -4.79 19.92
N GLU A 71 14.22 -4.86 19.63
CA GLU A 71 13.25 -5.66 20.39
C GLU A 71 13.03 -7.05 19.78
N ASN A 72 13.14 -7.17 18.45
CA ASN A 72 13.16 -8.44 17.72
C ASN A 72 13.78 -8.22 16.33
N ARG A 73 14.16 -9.30 15.64
CA ARG A 73 14.72 -9.23 14.28
C ARG A 73 14.44 -10.48 13.48
N SER A 74 14.29 -10.32 12.18
CA SER A 74 14.11 -11.44 11.25
C SER A 74 14.30 -10.96 9.82
N SER A 75 14.73 -11.84 8.91
CA SER A 75 14.64 -11.53 7.48
C SER A 75 13.19 -11.55 6.97
N VAL A 76 12.28 -12.18 7.72
CA VAL A 76 10.85 -12.31 7.38
C VAL A 76 9.96 -12.13 8.60
N PHE A 77 8.94 -11.28 8.51
CA PHE A 77 7.86 -11.14 9.48
C PHE A 77 6.52 -11.49 8.85
N ASN A 78 5.82 -12.46 9.44
CA ASN A 78 4.44 -12.79 9.09
C ASN A 78 3.50 -12.07 10.07
N THR A 79 2.58 -11.29 9.53
CA THR A 79 1.74 -10.34 10.26
C THR A 79 0.26 -10.58 9.96
N ALA A 80 -0.63 -9.83 10.62
CA ALA A 80 -2.05 -9.86 10.27
C ALA A 80 -2.33 -9.30 8.86
N VAL A 81 -1.42 -8.48 8.34
CA VAL A 81 -1.56 -7.76 7.06
C VAL A 81 -0.69 -8.35 5.94
N GLY A 82 -0.12 -9.53 6.14
CA GLY A 82 0.69 -10.23 5.14
C GLY A 82 2.13 -10.44 5.60
N THR A 83 3.06 -10.55 4.66
CA THR A 83 4.46 -10.90 4.94
C THR A 83 5.39 -9.77 4.53
N PHE A 84 6.22 -9.31 5.47
CA PHE A 84 7.34 -8.42 5.20
C PHE A 84 8.62 -9.24 5.08
N GLU A 85 9.39 -9.04 4.02
CA GLU A 85 10.63 -9.78 3.76
C GLU A 85 11.72 -8.84 3.24
N LEU A 86 12.90 -8.90 3.87
CA LEU A 86 14.12 -8.28 3.36
C LEU A 86 14.64 -9.12 2.18
N ILE A 87 14.78 -8.48 1.03
CA ILE A 87 15.28 -9.12 -0.19
C ILE A 87 16.73 -8.72 -0.46
N THR A 88 17.08 -7.46 -0.20
CA THR A 88 18.44 -6.95 -0.43
C THR A 88 18.87 -6.11 0.76
N ALA A 89 19.95 -6.58 1.40
CA ALA A 89 20.57 -5.95 2.56
C ALA A 89 21.15 -4.57 2.24
N GLY A 90 21.24 -3.72 3.26
CA GLY A 90 21.82 -2.40 3.20
C GLY A 90 23.30 -2.35 3.60
N GLN A 91 23.66 -1.27 4.28
CA GLN A 91 24.98 -0.97 4.85
C GLN A 91 25.58 -2.17 5.57
N THR A 92 26.84 -2.49 5.28
CA THR A 92 27.57 -3.58 5.96
C THR A 92 28.43 -3.10 7.13
N THR A 93 28.85 -1.83 7.12
CA THR A 93 29.77 -1.28 8.12
C THR A 93 28.99 -0.71 9.29
N GLY A 94 29.13 -1.28 10.48
CA GLY A 94 28.44 -0.78 11.68
C GLY A 94 27.03 -1.34 11.87
N ASN A 95 26.50 -2.07 10.88
CA ASN A 95 25.23 -2.78 10.94
C ASN A 95 25.47 -4.30 11.00
N PRO A 96 25.56 -4.90 12.20
CA PRO A 96 25.87 -6.32 12.37
C PRO A 96 24.77 -7.27 11.90
N HIS A 97 23.57 -6.75 11.59
CA HIS A 97 22.39 -7.51 11.23
C HIS A 97 21.70 -6.94 9.99
N ASN A 98 22.51 -6.47 9.05
CA ASN A 98 22.06 -5.85 7.80
C ASN A 98 21.26 -6.80 6.88
N ASP A 99 21.23 -8.09 7.19
CA ASP A 99 20.44 -9.13 6.55
C ASP A 99 19.05 -9.34 7.20
N GLN A 100 18.67 -8.50 8.16
CA GLN A 100 17.44 -8.61 8.93
C GLN A 100 16.70 -7.28 9.04
N LEU A 101 15.37 -7.35 9.00
CA LEU A 101 14.48 -6.28 9.46
C LEU A 101 14.45 -6.28 10.99
N MET A 102 14.18 -5.12 11.57
CA MET A 102 14.08 -4.97 13.02
C MET A 102 12.67 -4.64 13.46
N ILE A 103 12.30 -5.13 14.64
CA ILE A 103 11.22 -4.58 15.43
C ILE A 103 11.86 -3.69 16.49
N GLU A 104 11.50 -2.43 16.45
CA GLU A 104 12.10 -1.38 17.27
C GLU A 104 11.08 -0.78 18.22
N SER A 105 11.55 -0.17 19.30
CA SER A 105 10.75 0.63 20.23
C SER A 105 11.43 1.96 20.52
N ARG A 106 10.77 2.85 21.26
CA ARG A 106 11.39 4.10 21.72
C ARG A 106 12.74 3.91 22.44
N ARG A 107 13.03 2.72 22.97
CA ARG A 107 14.30 2.40 23.64
C ARG A 107 15.42 2.01 22.68
N THR A 108 15.09 1.34 21.59
CA THR A 108 16.06 0.71 20.68
C THR A 108 16.19 1.49 19.37
N GLY A 109 15.10 2.15 18.97
CA GLY A 109 14.97 2.93 17.76
C GLY A 109 16.04 4.00 17.57
N GLU A 110 16.37 4.22 16.31
CA GLU A 110 17.54 4.98 15.89
C GLU A 110 17.21 6.02 14.81
N PHE A 111 18.10 7.00 14.67
CA PHE A 111 18.20 7.97 13.58
C PHE A 111 16.98 8.83 13.20
N GLY A 112 15.83 8.68 13.87
CA GLY A 112 14.59 9.38 13.52
C GLY A 112 13.51 8.45 12.96
N ARG A 113 13.79 7.16 12.80
CA ARG A 113 12.86 6.17 12.23
C ARG A 113 11.71 5.77 13.16
N GLN A 114 11.56 6.44 14.30
CA GLN A 114 10.49 6.17 15.25
C GLN A 114 9.15 6.59 14.63
N SER A 115 8.45 5.65 13.99
CA SER A 115 7.08 5.84 13.53
C SER A 115 6.16 5.79 14.75
N LEU A 116 5.49 6.91 15.04
CA LEU A 116 4.45 7.08 16.08
C LEU A 116 4.78 6.69 17.53
N ALA A 117 6.01 6.27 17.84
CA ALA A 117 6.43 5.72 19.13
C ALA A 117 5.89 6.46 20.37
N SER A 118 4.81 5.93 20.93
CA SER A 118 4.10 6.50 22.09
C SER A 118 4.61 5.96 23.43
N GLY A 119 5.36 4.85 23.41
CA GLY A 119 5.90 4.19 24.61
C GLY A 119 6.98 3.14 24.32
N THR A 120 7.40 2.39 25.34
CA THR A 120 8.40 1.30 25.21
C THR A 120 7.78 -0.05 24.84
N LYS A 121 6.47 -0.07 24.59
CA LYS A 121 5.70 -1.23 24.11
C LYS A 121 4.90 -0.88 22.87
N ASP A 122 5.32 0.21 22.23
CA ASP A 122 4.82 0.68 20.97
C ASP A 122 5.95 0.45 19.99
N TYR A 123 5.74 -0.47 19.06
CA TYR A 123 6.76 -1.03 18.21
C TYR A 123 6.47 -0.73 16.75
N TRP A 124 7.52 -0.58 15.96
CA TRP A 124 7.40 -0.41 14.52
C TRP A 124 8.34 -1.37 13.80
N LEU A 125 8.10 -1.55 12.51
CA LEU A 125 9.01 -2.27 11.63
C LEU A 125 10.06 -1.29 11.09
N ASP A 126 11.33 -1.60 11.31
CA ASP A 126 12.46 -0.86 10.78
C ASP A 126 13.14 -1.65 9.65
N SER A 127 13.44 -0.95 8.56
CA SER A 127 14.11 -1.52 7.40
C SER A 127 15.58 -1.88 7.65
N ASN A 128 16.20 -1.32 8.69
CA ASN A 128 17.60 -1.50 9.00
C ASN A 128 18.53 -1.21 7.80
N ASP A 129 18.27 -0.07 7.13
CA ASP A 129 18.95 0.42 5.93
C ASP A 129 18.82 -0.47 4.67
N ALA A 130 17.90 -1.45 4.66
CA ALA A 130 17.72 -2.35 3.53
C ALA A 130 17.51 -1.61 2.19
N GLU A 131 18.14 -2.13 1.13
CA GLU A 131 17.96 -1.64 -0.25
C GLU A 131 16.60 -2.06 -0.82
N LEU A 132 16.13 -3.26 -0.46
CA LEU A 132 14.86 -3.79 -0.93
C LEU A 132 14.16 -4.60 0.17
N VAL A 133 12.96 -4.14 0.53
CA VAL A 133 12.00 -4.88 1.35
C VAL A 133 10.74 -5.10 0.52
N THR A 134 10.12 -6.26 0.68
CA THR A 134 8.82 -6.55 0.07
C THR A 134 7.76 -6.73 1.14
N TRP A 135 6.56 -6.28 0.85
CA TRP A 135 5.35 -6.59 1.60
C TRP A 135 4.37 -7.31 0.69
N THR A 136 4.22 -8.61 0.91
CA THR A 136 3.31 -9.47 0.15
C THR A 136 1.96 -9.55 0.85
N PHE A 137 0.90 -9.21 0.11
CA PHE A 137 -0.48 -9.29 0.58
C PHE A 137 -1.01 -10.74 0.52
N GLY A 138 -0.45 -11.60 1.36
CA GLY A 138 -0.75 -13.04 1.41
C GLY A 138 -1.44 -13.48 2.70
N ALA A 139 -1.42 -14.79 2.98
CA ALA A 139 -1.94 -15.34 4.23
C ALA A 139 -1.34 -14.60 5.46
N PRO A 140 -2.14 -14.31 6.51
CA PRO A 140 -3.50 -14.79 6.77
C PRO A 140 -4.61 -13.99 6.07
N LEU A 141 -4.30 -12.98 5.24
CA LEU A 141 -5.31 -12.24 4.50
C LEU A 141 -6.04 -13.17 3.53
N THR A 142 -7.37 -13.05 3.50
CA THR A 142 -8.26 -13.82 2.62
C THR A 142 -9.37 -12.94 2.06
N GLY A 143 -10.11 -13.37 1.04
CA GLY A 143 -11.21 -12.60 0.44
C GLY A 143 -10.73 -11.40 -0.39
N SER A 144 -11.60 -10.40 -0.56
CA SER A 144 -11.30 -9.19 -1.37
C SER A 144 -10.98 -7.97 -0.51
N PHE A 145 -10.01 -7.17 -0.93
CA PHE A 145 -9.69 -5.83 -0.44
C PHE A 145 -8.93 -5.08 -1.53
N ASN A 146 -9.01 -3.76 -1.52
CA ASN A 146 -8.46 -2.93 -2.59
C ASN A 146 -7.82 -1.64 -2.09
N ALA A 147 -7.62 -1.51 -0.78
CA ALA A 147 -7.00 -0.34 -0.19
C ALA A 147 -6.13 -0.72 1.01
N PHE A 148 -5.05 0.03 1.21
CA PHE A 148 -4.22 -0.07 2.40
C PHE A 148 -3.52 1.26 2.69
N GLY A 149 -3.16 1.48 3.94
CA GLY A 149 -2.42 2.66 4.39
C GLY A 149 -1.55 2.34 5.59
N PHE A 150 -0.53 3.15 5.82
CA PHE A 150 0.45 2.99 6.90
C PHE A 150 1.21 4.29 7.12
N TYR A 151 1.72 4.47 8.33
CA TYR A 151 2.69 5.53 8.60
C TYR A 151 4.07 5.12 8.14
N ILE A 152 4.83 6.10 7.65
CA ILE A 152 6.23 5.95 7.32
C ILE A 152 7.03 7.09 7.93
N ALA A 153 8.15 6.73 8.57
CA ALA A 153 9.08 7.65 9.19
C ALA A 153 10.42 7.63 8.47
N ASP A 154 11.07 8.80 8.46
CA ASP A 154 12.47 8.98 8.07
C ASP A 154 12.84 8.51 6.66
N ALA A 155 11.86 8.28 5.80
CA ALA A 155 12.13 7.98 4.40
C ALA A 155 12.90 9.15 3.76
N THR A 156 14.08 8.91 3.19
CA THR A 156 14.80 9.84 2.27
C THR A 156 15.61 10.98 2.90
N ASP A 157 16.04 10.88 4.16
CA ASP A 157 16.79 11.93 4.85
C ASP A 157 18.29 11.98 4.49
N GLN A 158 18.87 10.91 3.92
CA GLN A 158 20.26 10.82 3.44
C GLN A 158 20.37 11.02 1.92
N GLY A 159 19.39 11.72 1.32
CA GLY A 159 19.33 11.94 -0.12
C GLY A 159 18.96 10.68 -0.91
N ALA A 160 18.41 9.67 -0.24
CA ALA A 160 17.82 8.53 -0.92
C ALA A 160 16.50 8.89 -1.57
N THR A 161 16.02 7.99 -2.41
CA THR A 161 14.67 7.98 -2.96
C THR A 161 14.04 6.67 -2.53
N LEU A 162 12.95 6.75 -1.79
CA LEU A 162 12.12 5.59 -1.50
C LEU A 162 11.04 5.48 -2.58
N THR A 163 11.16 4.44 -3.41
CA THR A 163 10.16 4.12 -4.42
C THR A 163 9.28 2.99 -3.93
N LEU A 164 7.97 3.24 -3.91
CA LEU A 164 6.95 2.24 -3.64
C LEU A 164 6.46 1.69 -4.97
N LYS A 165 6.73 0.41 -5.24
CA LYS A 165 6.25 -0.27 -6.46
C LYS A 165 5.27 -1.38 -6.09
N PHE A 166 4.03 -1.23 -6.54
CA PHE A 166 3.01 -2.25 -6.34
C PHE A 166 2.86 -3.12 -7.58
N THR A 167 2.88 -4.45 -7.41
CA THR A 167 2.75 -5.42 -8.49
C THR A 167 1.60 -6.40 -8.24
N ASN A 168 0.55 -6.34 -9.08
CA ASN A 168 -0.59 -7.27 -9.08
C ASN A 168 -0.88 -7.84 -10.49
N GLY A 169 0.17 -7.98 -11.31
CA GLY A 169 0.08 -8.26 -12.74
C GLY A 169 0.32 -7.03 -13.63
N THR A 170 0.24 -5.83 -13.07
CA THR A 170 0.80 -4.57 -13.62
C THR A 170 1.58 -3.86 -12.51
N SER A 171 2.58 -3.04 -12.87
CA SER A 171 3.39 -2.29 -11.90
C SER A 171 3.10 -0.78 -11.95
N THR A 172 2.82 -0.19 -10.80
CA THR A 172 2.73 1.27 -10.60
C THR A 172 3.73 1.68 -9.53
N GLN A 173 4.39 2.81 -9.72
CA GLN A 173 5.40 3.32 -8.79
C GLN A 173 5.12 4.75 -8.35
N VAL A 174 5.42 5.06 -7.09
CA VAL A 174 5.47 6.43 -6.56
C VAL A 174 6.78 6.64 -5.83
N VAL A 175 7.31 7.86 -5.93
CA VAL A 175 8.43 8.32 -5.11
C VAL A 175 7.88 9.03 -3.89
N ILE A 176 8.28 8.60 -2.70
CA ILE A 176 7.96 9.33 -1.47
C ILE A 176 8.69 10.68 -1.50
N PRO A 177 8.00 11.82 -1.26
CA PRO A 177 8.64 13.12 -1.22
C PRO A 177 9.75 13.19 -0.18
N ALA A 178 10.80 13.95 -0.49
CA ALA A 178 11.93 14.12 0.41
C ALA A 178 11.51 14.66 1.78
N PHE A 179 11.94 13.99 2.85
CA PHE A 179 11.89 14.55 4.19
C PHE A 179 13.10 15.47 4.40
N ASN A 180 12.83 16.74 4.72
CA ASN A 180 13.90 17.74 4.84
C ASN A 180 14.59 17.73 6.22
N THR A 181 14.13 16.87 7.14
CA THR A 181 14.59 16.75 8.53
C THR A 181 14.39 15.32 9.04
N ASN A 182 15.31 14.81 9.86
CA ASN A 182 15.14 13.52 10.53
C ASN A 182 13.88 13.50 11.42
N GLY A 183 13.28 12.33 11.57
CA GLY A 183 12.11 12.16 12.44
C GLY A 183 10.79 12.63 11.84
N ASN A 184 10.77 12.92 10.54
CA ASN A 184 9.52 13.22 9.85
C ASN A 184 8.68 11.96 9.68
N VAL A 185 7.37 12.13 9.82
CA VAL A 185 6.39 11.07 9.66
C VAL A 185 5.37 11.53 8.62
N GLY A 186 4.97 10.63 7.74
CA GLY A 186 3.85 10.82 6.83
C GLY A 186 3.00 9.56 6.75
N TYR A 187 1.81 9.71 6.18
CA TYR A 187 0.88 8.62 5.96
C TYR A 187 0.79 8.31 4.46
N VAL A 188 1.01 7.04 4.12
CA VAL A 188 0.86 6.54 2.75
C VAL A 188 -0.52 5.90 2.63
N THR A 189 -1.23 6.19 1.54
CA THR A 189 -2.51 5.58 1.19
C THR A 189 -2.45 5.03 -0.23
N ILE A 190 -2.81 3.76 -0.39
CA ILE A 190 -2.96 3.10 -1.69
C ILE A 190 -4.40 2.66 -1.85
N LYS A 191 -5.00 2.98 -3.00
CA LYS A 191 -6.35 2.55 -3.40
C LYS A 191 -6.29 2.00 -4.82
N SER A 192 -6.93 0.86 -5.02
CA SER A 192 -7.03 0.12 -6.27
C SER A 192 -8.50 -0.05 -6.66
N ASP A 193 -8.79 -0.02 -7.95
CA ASP A 193 -10.11 -0.39 -8.48
C ASP A 193 -10.32 -1.92 -8.59
N VAL A 194 -9.25 -2.70 -8.40
CA VAL A 194 -9.29 -4.17 -8.34
C VAL A 194 -8.77 -4.71 -7.01
N ASN A 195 -9.09 -5.98 -6.73
CA ASN A 195 -8.57 -6.70 -5.57
C ASN A 195 -7.03 -6.74 -5.58
N VAL A 196 -6.41 -6.51 -4.42
CA VAL A 196 -4.94 -6.47 -4.28
C VAL A 196 -4.37 -7.66 -3.52
N LEU A 197 -5.20 -8.63 -3.10
CA LEU A 197 -4.71 -9.91 -2.54
C LEU A 197 -3.72 -10.60 -3.51
N GLY A 198 -2.59 -11.04 -2.97
CA GLY A 198 -1.49 -11.64 -3.72
C GLY A 198 -0.56 -10.63 -4.39
N GLY A 199 -0.87 -9.33 -4.31
CA GLY A 199 0.03 -8.28 -4.76
C GLY A 199 1.27 -8.17 -3.86
N VAL A 200 2.26 -7.44 -4.35
CA VAL A 200 3.49 -7.13 -3.62
C VAL A 200 3.75 -5.64 -3.67
N LEU A 201 3.99 -5.02 -2.52
CA LEU A 201 4.56 -3.67 -2.42
C LEU A 201 6.07 -3.79 -2.19
N GLU A 202 6.86 -3.24 -3.09
CA GLU A 202 8.32 -3.15 -2.98
C GLU A 202 8.69 -1.78 -2.41
N PHE A 203 9.49 -1.77 -1.36
CA PHE A 203 10.16 -0.61 -0.79
C PHE A 203 11.57 -0.60 -1.35
N ILE A 204 11.82 0.25 -2.35
CA ILE A 204 13.10 0.32 -3.05
C ILE A 204 13.83 1.57 -2.59
N ASN A 205 14.94 1.38 -1.89
CA ASN A 205 15.77 2.44 -1.36
C ASN A 205 16.99 2.66 -2.26
N SER A 206 17.18 3.90 -2.71
CA SER A 206 18.30 4.22 -3.62
C SER A 206 19.64 4.44 -2.92
N ASN A 207 19.67 4.47 -1.58
CA ASN A 207 20.88 4.59 -0.79
C ASN A 207 20.87 3.50 0.30
N ASN A 208 21.92 2.72 0.39
CA ASN A 208 22.02 1.63 1.36
C ASN A 208 22.38 2.07 2.79
N HIS A 209 22.26 3.35 3.11
CA HIS A 209 22.50 3.94 4.44
C HIS A 209 21.31 4.80 4.91
N ASP A 210 20.11 4.61 4.33
CA ASP A 210 18.92 5.44 4.58
C ASP A 210 17.74 4.57 5.01
N GLY A 211 17.75 4.09 6.25
CA GLY A 211 16.65 3.29 6.77
C GLY A 211 15.38 4.10 7.02
N TRP A 212 14.24 3.45 6.82
CA TRP A 212 12.90 3.94 7.15
C TRP A 212 12.23 3.05 8.20
N GLY A 213 11.21 3.59 8.87
CA GLY A 213 10.32 2.85 9.77
C GLY A 213 8.86 2.92 9.31
N ILE A 214 8.07 1.85 9.50
CA ILE A 214 6.61 1.85 9.26
C ILE A 214 5.81 1.37 10.46
N ASP A 215 4.61 1.91 10.62
CA ASP A 215 3.69 1.52 11.69
C ASP A 215 2.20 1.72 11.30
N ASP A 216 1.30 1.21 12.12
CA ASP A 216 -0.16 1.34 12.05
C ASP A 216 -0.70 1.05 10.64
N VAL A 217 -0.34 -0.13 10.15
CA VAL A 217 -0.77 -0.63 8.85
C VAL A 217 -2.24 -1.00 8.92
N THR A 218 -3.04 -0.50 7.99
CA THR A 218 -4.44 -0.89 7.83
C THR A 218 -4.70 -1.35 6.41
N VAL A 219 -5.36 -2.49 6.25
CA VAL A 219 -5.85 -3.02 4.97
C VAL A 219 -7.37 -3.02 4.99
N GLY A 220 -8.03 -2.63 3.89
CA GLY A 220 -9.48 -2.55 3.83
C GLY A 220 -10.05 -2.42 2.42
N THR A 221 -11.35 -2.14 2.35
CA THR A 221 -12.07 -1.99 1.09
C THR A 221 -12.65 -0.60 0.96
N VAL A 222 -12.36 0.08 -0.15
CA VAL A 222 -13.10 1.27 -0.60
C VAL A 222 -14.17 0.86 -1.60
N PRO A 223 -15.34 1.53 -1.61
CA PRO A 223 -16.35 1.28 -2.63
C PRO A 223 -15.76 1.44 -4.03
N GLU A 224 -16.19 0.59 -4.96
CA GLU A 224 -15.87 0.78 -6.38
C GLU A 224 -16.36 2.18 -6.84
N PRO A 225 -15.63 2.85 -7.74
CA PRO A 225 -16.02 4.16 -8.23
C PRO A 225 -17.45 4.15 -8.76
N SER A 226 -18.26 5.16 -8.40
CA SER A 226 -19.67 5.28 -8.80
C SER A 226 -19.88 5.35 -10.32
N THR A 227 -18.81 5.42 -11.11
CA THR A 227 -18.80 5.37 -12.57
C THR A 227 -19.49 4.11 -13.10
N LEU A 228 -19.37 2.96 -12.42
CA LEU A 228 -20.06 1.73 -12.83
C LEU A 228 -21.58 1.84 -12.60
N LEU A 229 -22.00 2.45 -11.50
CA LEU A 229 -23.41 2.73 -11.24
C LEU A 229 -23.95 3.75 -12.26
N LEU A 230 -23.22 4.83 -12.53
CA LEU A 230 -23.57 5.85 -13.53
C LEU A 230 -23.64 5.26 -14.94
N MET A 231 -22.71 4.37 -15.31
CA MET A 231 -22.74 3.64 -16.56
C MET A 231 -23.97 2.73 -16.63
N GLY A 232 -24.26 1.98 -15.55
CA GLY A 232 -25.45 1.15 -15.46
C GLY A 232 -26.74 1.95 -15.62
N LEU A 233 -26.86 3.08 -14.92
CA LEU A 233 -27.99 4.00 -15.03
C LEU A 233 -28.09 4.63 -16.42
N GLY A 234 -26.96 5.00 -17.03
CA GLY A 234 -26.90 5.52 -18.39
C GLY A 234 -27.39 4.51 -19.42
N LEU A 235 -26.97 3.25 -19.31
CA LEU A 235 -27.42 2.15 -20.18
C LEU A 235 -28.90 1.84 -19.99
N LEU A 236 -29.40 1.85 -18.75
CA LEU A 236 -30.82 1.69 -18.46
C LEU A 236 -31.64 2.85 -19.05
N GLY A 237 -31.18 4.09 -18.89
CA GLY A 237 -31.79 5.28 -19.49
C GLY A 237 -31.85 5.21 -21.02
N LEU A 238 -30.76 4.76 -21.66
CA LEU A 238 -30.70 4.57 -23.11
C LEU A 238 -31.66 3.45 -23.58
N GLY A 239 -31.74 2.35 -22.84
CA GLY A 239 -32.67 1.26 -23.12
C GLY A 239 -34.13 1.68 -23.02
N ALA A 240 -34.49 2.45 -21.99
CA ALA A 240 -35.83 3.00 -21.81
C ALA A 240 -36.19 3.99 -22.94
N ALA A 241 -35.27 4.88 -23.32
CA ALA A 241 -35.48 5.82 -24.41
C ALA A 241 -35.73 5.12 -25.75
N ARG A 242 -34.99 4.04 -26.05
CA ARG A 242 -35.20 3.22 -27.26
C ARG A 242 -36.57 2.55 -27.29
N ARG A 243 -37.04 1.99 -26.17
CA ARG A 243 -38.37 1.37 -26.10
C ARG A 243 -39.48 2.37 -26.37
N ARG A 244 -39.36 3.60 -25.85
CA ARG A 244 -40.33 4.66 -26.09
C ARG A 244 -40.40 5.06 -27.57
N ASN A 245 -39.25 5.17 -28.23
CA ASN A 245 -39.19 5.54 -29.65
C ASN A 245 -39.63 4.40 -30.60
N ALA A 246 -39.58 3.15 -30.17
CA ALA A 246 -40.06 2.01 -30.96
C ALA A 246 -41.58 1.74 -30.82
N ALA A 247 -42.23 2.36 -29.83
CA ALA A 247 -43.67 2.27 -29.59
C ALA A 247 -44.46 3.45 -30.19
N GLN A 248 -43.77 4.41 -30.82
CA GLN A 248 -44.33 5.50 -31.62
C GLN A 248 -44.20 5.17 -33.11
#